data_AF-A0A9E5SC94-F1
#
_entry.id   AF-A0A9E5SC94-F1
#
_cell.length_a   1.000
_cell.length_b   1.000
_cell.length_c   1.000
_cell.angle_alpha   90.00
_cell.angle_beta   90.00
_cell.angle_gamma   90.00
#
_symmetry.space_group_name_H-M   'P 1'
#
loop_
_entity.id
_entity.type
_entity.pdbx_description
1 polymer ?
#
loop_
_entity_poly.entity_id
_entity_poly.type
_entity_poly.pdbx_seq_one_letter_code
_entity_poly.pdbx_strand_id
1 'polypeptide(L)'
;MKQKELYLMEINTRLNMPVVQWVWKLALLAVIYILIYIGFGYFVFVPLAGDAFQQFYTGLEMPPWILPFQGLRALIWVCLALPVIRMMKGSLWETGLAVSLLYAILMGGLLLLPNPYMPEVISRAHFVEVALSNFLYGWIVVWVMNLGRRPEPMRITGYRY
;
A
#
# COMPACT_ATOMS: atom_id res chain seq x y z
N MET A 1 -24.48 -1.10 -39.71
CA MET A 1 -23.05 -0.87 -39.40
C MET A 1 -22.75 0.08 -38.23
N LYS A 2 -23.76 0.62 -37.50
CA LYS A 2 -23.56 1.67 -36.48
C LYS A 2 -23.25 1.20 -35.05
N GLN A 3 -23.29 -0.12 -34.78
CA GLN A 3 -23.21 -0.66 -33.41
C GLN A 3 -21.85 -1.30 -33.07
N LYS A 4 -21.00 -1.56 -34.07
CA LYS A 4 -19.63 -2.06 -33.85
C LYS A 4 -18.68 -1.02 -33.24
N GLU A 5 -19.00 0.27 -33.36
CA GLU A 5 -18.16 1.35 -32.81
C GLU A 5 -18.44 1.69 -31.35
N LEU A 6 -19.60 1.29 -30.79
CA LEU A 6 -19.96 1.56 -29.38
C LEU A 6 -19.27 0.60 -28.40
N TYR A 7 -18.60 -0.43 -28.92
CA TYR A 7 -17.88 -1.48 -28.20
C TYR A 7 -16.37 -1.39 -28.45
N LEU A 8 -15.84 -0.20 -28.71
CA LEU A 8 -14.43 0.03 -28.41
C LEU A 8 -14.32 -0.17 -26.90
N MET A 9 -13.91 -1.37 -26.49
CA MET A 9 -13.45 -1.68 -25.13
C MET A 9 -12.78 -0.42 -24.61
N GLU A 10 -13.27 0.15 -23.50
CA GLU A 10 -12.50 1.16 -22.77
C GLU A 10 -11.12 0.54 -22.54
N ILE A 11 -10.16 0.89 -23.40
CA ILE A 11 -8.80 0.37 -23.30
C ILE A 11 -8.29 1.03 -22.04
N ASN A 12 -8.34 0.28 -20.96
CA ASN A 12 -7.96 0.79 -19.68
C ASN A 12 -6.45 1.03 -19.72
N THR A 13 -6.09 2.30 -19.86
CA THR A 13 -4.70 2.78 -20.02
C THR A 13 -3.96 2.84 -18.68
N ARG A 14 -4.55 2.36 -17.59
CA ARG A 14 -3.91 2.33 -16.26
C ARG A 14 -2.68 1.44 -16.33
N LEU A 15 -1.58 1.93 -15.75
CA LEU A 15 -0.31 1.24 -15.61
C LEU A 15 0.41 0.91 -16.94
N ASN A 16 0.00 1.54 -18.05
CA ASN A 16 0.76 1.48 -19.30
C ASN A 16 1.92 2.48 -19.26
N MET A 17 3.13 2.00 -18.95
CA MET A 17 4.32 2.82 -18.85
C MET A 17 5.58 2.05 -19.29
N PRO A 18 6.63 2.74 -19.77
CA PRO A 18 7.90 2.11 -20.15
C PRO A 18 8.51 1.28 -19.02
N VAL A 19 9.24 0.22 -19.35
CA VAL A 19 9.91 -0.65 -18.36
C VAL A 19 10.81 0.13 -17.42
N VAL A 20 11.53 1.14 -17.93
CA VAL A 20 12.36 2.01 -17.09
C VAL A 20 11.52 2.71 -16.02
N GLN A 21 10.30 3.12 -16.34
CA GLN A 21 9.39 3.74 -15.37
C GLN A 21 8.94 2.76 -14.29
N TRP A 22 8.69 1.51 -14.67
CA TRP A 22 8.40 0.46 -13.71
C TRP A 22 9.56 0.23 -12.74
N VAL A 23 10.78 0.06 -13.27
CA VAL A 23 11.95 -0.28 -12.46
C VAL A 23 12.21 0.79 -11.38
N TRP A 24 12.25 2.08 -11.75
CA TRP A 24 12.52 3.11 -10.75
C TRP A 24 11.36 3.30 -9.76
N LYS A 25 10.10 3.15 -10.19
CA LYS A 25 8.94 3.23 -9.29
C LYS A 25 8.93 2.09 -8.28
N LEU A 26 9.25 0.87 -8.71
CA LEU A 26 9.37 -0.28 -7.81
C LEU A 26 10.52 -0.11 -6.82
N ALA A 27 11.68 0.34 -7.29
CA ALA A 27 12.82 0.64 -6.42
C ALA A 27 12.47 1.73 -5.40
N LEU A 28 11.82 2.82 -5.83
CA LEU A 28 11.36 3.89 -4.96
C LEU A 28 10.38 3.37 -3.90
N LEU A 29 9.40 2.56 -4.28
CA LEU A 29 8.42 1.99 -3.36
C LEU A 29 9.05 1.05 -2.35
N ALA A 30 10.05 0.24 -2.75
CA ALA A 30 10.80 -0.60 -1.82
C ALA A 30 11.54 0.23 -0.76
N VAL A 31 12.21 1.32 -1.18
CA VAL A 31 12.89 2.24 -0.24
C VAL A 31 11.90 2.93 0.68
N ILE A 32 10.80 3.47 0.14
CA ILE A 32 9.76 4.12 0.94
C ILE A 32 9.19 3.15 1.98
N TYR A 33 8.95 1.90 1.61
CA TYR A 33 8.43 0.90 2.53
C TYR A 33 9.37 0.66 3.72
N ILE A 34 10.67 0.57 3.46
CA ILE A 34 11.68 0.43 4.51
C ILE A 34 11.67 1.64 5.44
N LEU A 35 11.58 2.86 4.90
CA LEU A 35 11.50 4.07 5.70
C LEU A 35 10.23 4.13 6.56
N ILE A 36 9.09 3.72 6.00
CA ILE A 36 7.82 3.62 6.74
C ILE A 36 7.95 2.59 7.85
N TYR A 37 8.53 1.42 7.58
CA TYR A 37 8.75 0.37 8.57
C TYR A 37 9.58 0.87 9.75
N ILE A 38 10.73 1.51 9.49
CA ILE A 38 11.60 2.06 10.54
C ILE A 38 10.88 3.20 11.28
N GLY A 39 10.24 4.11 10.53
CA GLY A 39 9.58 5.28 11.08
C GLY A 39 8.40 4.94 11.99
N PHE A 40 7.48 4.08 11.54
CA PHE A 40 6.33 3.67 12.35
C PHE A 40 6.75 2.80 13.54
N GLY A 41 7.75 1.93 13.36
CA GLY A 41 8.31 1.16 14.47
C GLY A 41 8.82 2.08 15.58
N TYR A 42 9.60 3.09 15.22
CA TYR A 42 10.20 4.00 16.20
C TYR A 42 9.23 5.03 16.78
N PHE A 43 8.40 5.66 15.94
CA PHE A 43 7.57 6.81 16.35
C PHE A 43 6.14 6.43 16.77
N VAL A 44 5.64 5.25 16.39
CA VAL A 44 4.27 4.82 16.71
C VAL A 44 4.30 3.61 17.64
N PHE A 45 5.02 2.56 17.27
CA PHE A 45 5.01 1.32 18.04
C PHE A 45 5.71 1.42 19.39
N VAL A 46 6.96 1.89 19.42
CA VAL A 46 7.73 2.02 20.67
C VAL A 46 6.98 2.86 21.72
N PRO A 47 6.42 4.04 21.39
CA PRO A 47 5.64 4.81 22.35
C PRO A 47 4.33 4.14 22.79
N LEU A 48 3.63 3.46 21.88
CA LEU A 48 2.36 2.78 22.20
C LEU A 48 2.57 1.52 23.04
N ALA A 49 3.66 0.79 22.81
CA ALA A 49 4.02 -0.39 23.56
C ALA A 49 4.60 -0.05 24.95
N GLY A 50 5.23 1.11 25.10
CA GLY A 50 5.77 1.58 26.37
C GLY A 50 6.74 0.59 27.01
N ASP A 51 6.62 0.37 28.32
CA ASP A 51 7.50 -0.54 29.08
C ASP A 51 7.41 -1.99 28.59
N ALA A 52 6.26 -2.39 28.02
CA ALA A 52 6.08 -3.73 27.47
C ALA A 52 7.01 -3.98 26.27
N PHE A 53 7.41 -2.93 25.54
CA PHE A 53 8.38 -3.05 24.45
C PHE A 53 9.70 -3.63 24.96
N GLN A 54 10.26 -3.03 26.01
CA GLN A 54 11.52 -3.51 26.58
C GLN A 54 11.37 -4.92 27.12
N GLN A 55 10.30 -5.20 27.87
CA GLN A 55 10.08 -6.54 28.44
C GLN A 55 9.95 -7.64 27.37
N PHE A 56 9.30 -7.33 26.24
CA PHE A 56 9.06 -8.29 25.17
C PHE A 56 10.24 -8.44 24.21
N TYR A 57 10.95 -7.34 23.91
CA TYR A 57 12.06 -7.32 22.94
C TYR A 57 13.45 -7.45 23.56
N THR A 58 13.57 -7.50 24.90
CA THR A 58 14.87 -7.74 25.55
C THR A 58 15.43 -9.11 25.13
N GLY A 59 16.64 -9.10 24.57
CA GLY A 59 17.35 -10.31 24.14
C GLY A 59 16.96 -10.84 22.75
N LEU A 60 16.07 -10.16 22.03
CA LEU A 60 15.78 -10.46 20.62
C LEU A 60 16.78 -9.75 19.71
N GLU A 61 17.63 -10.53 19.04
CA GLU A 61 18.50 -10.03 18.00
C GLU A 61 17.74 -9.93 16.67
N MET A 62 17.78 -8.75 16.05
CA MET A 62 17.18 -8.55 14.74
C MET A 62 18.07 -9.19 13.66
N PRO A 63 17.52 -10.07 12.80
CA PRO A 63 18.32 -10.67 11.74
C PRO A 63 18.82 -9.61 10.73
N PRO A 64 20.05 -9.73 10.22
CA PRO A 64 20.64 -8.73 9.31
C PRO A 64 19.89 -8.61 7.97
N TRP A 65 19.14 -9.65 7.58
CA TRP A 65 18.32 -9.67 6.37
C TRP A 65 16.94 -9.02 6.53
N ILE A 66 16.63 -8.40 7.68
CA ILE A 66 15.32 -7.81 7.91
C ILE A 66 15.00 -6.69 6.90
N LEU A 67 15.95 -5.80 6.60
CA LEU A 67 15.72 -4.69 5.66
C LEU A 67 15.56 -5.16 4.20
N PRO A 68 16.42 -6.05 3.66
CA PRO A 68 16.18 -6.67 2.35
C PRO A 68 14.84 -7.39 2.27
N PHE A 69 14.44 -8.09 3.35
CA PHE A 69 13.14 -8.75 3.42
C PHE A 69 11.98 -7.75 3.36
N GLN A 70 12.10 -6.59 4.04
CA GLN A 70 11.10 -5.52 3.91
C GLN A 70 10.99 -5.01 2.47
N GLY A 71 12.12 -4.85 1.77
CA GLY A 71 12.13 -4.47 0.35
C GLY A 71 11.41 -5.49 -0.54
N LEU A 72 11.68 -6.79 -0.36
CA LEU A 72 10.97 -7.85 -1.10
C LEU A 72 9.47 -7.84 -0.78
N ARG A 73 9.13 -7.73 0.51
CA ARG A 73 7.74 -7.64 0.98
C ARG A 73 7.02 -6.47 0.32
N ALA A 74 7.67 -5.31 0.21
CA ALA A 74 7.14 -4.13 -0.45
C ALA A 74 6.71 -4.42 -1.90
N LEU A 75 7.50 -5.19 -2.65
CA LEU A 75 7.19 -5.56 -4.04
C LEU A 75 5.99 -6.50 -4.13
N ILE A 76 5.88 -7.48 -3.21
CA ILE A 76 4.72 -8.37 -3.13
C ILE A 76 3.44 -7.54 -2.91
N TRP A 77 3.49 -6.55 -2.02
CA TRP A 77 2.38 -5.63 -1.84
C TRP A 77 2.05 -4.90 -3.12
N VAL A 78 3.02 -4.26 -3.78
CA VAL A 78 2.77 -3.58 -5.05
C VAL A 78 2.07 -4.50 -6.05
N CYS A 79 2.52 -5.75 -6.19
CA CYS A 79 1.87 -6.76 -7.04
C CYS A 79 0.39 -6.99 -6.69
N LEU A 80 0.03 -7.02 -5.40
CA LEU A 80 -1.36 -7.13 -4.95
C LEU A 80 -2.20 -5.88 -5.23
N ALA A 81 -1.61 -4.69 -5.20
CA ALA A 81 -2.31 -3.46 -5.57
C ALA A 81 -2.57 -3.34 -7.08
N LEU A 82 -1.73 -3.92 -7.94
CA LEU A 82 -1.89 -3.80 -9.40
C LEU A 82 -3.28 -4.21 -9.91
N PRO A 83 -3.83 -5.40 -9.57
CA PRO A 83 -5.16 -5.79 -10.04
C PRO A 83 -6.24 -4.84 -9.51
N VAL A 84 -6.16 -4.38 -8.25
CA VAL A 84 -7.12 -3.42 -7.69
C VAL A 84 -7.08 -2.10 -8.46
N ILE A 85 -5.88 -1.54 -8.67
CA ILE A 85 -5.69 -0.30 -9.45
C ILE A 85 -6.25 -0.47 -10.86
N ARG A 86 -6.02 -1.65 -11.47
CA ARG A 86 -6.46 -1.96 -12.83
C ARG A 86 -7.97 -2.15 -12.93
N MET A 87 -8.61 -2.76 -11.94
CA MET A 87 -10.07 -3.01 -11.96
C MET A 87 -10.89 -1.77 -11.61
N MET A 88 -10.36 -0.88 -10.77
CA MET A 88 -11.05 0.35 -10.39
C MET A 88 -11.26 1.26 -11.60
N LYS A 89 -12.52 1.64 -11.86
CA LYS A 89 -12.89 2.63 -12.89
C LYS A 89 -13.07 4.05 -12.34
N GLY A 90 -13.19 4.19 -11.02
CA GLY A 90 -13.36 5.46 -10.32
C GLY A 90 -12.12 6.36 -10.33
N SER A 91 -12.18 7.47 -9.63
CA SER A 91 -11.08 8.43 -9.49
C SER A 91 -9.82 7.81 -8.84
N LEU A 92 -8.67 8.47 -8.99
CA LEU A 92 -7.43 8.06 -8.34
C LEU A 92 -7.55 8.09 -6.81
N TRP A 93 -8.37 9.00 -6.28
CA TRP A 93 -8.64 9.11 -4.85
C TRP A 93 -9.38 7.88 -4.31
N GLU A 94 -10.44 7.45 -4.98
CA GLU A 94 -11.19 6.24 -4.63
C GLU A 94 -10.32 4.98 -4.75
N THR A 95 -9.48 4.93 -5.78
CA THR A 95 -8.52 3.82 -5.95
C THR A 95 -7.49 3.81 -4.81
N GLY A 96 -6.98 4.99 -4.42
CA GLY A 96 -6.07 5.17 -3.30
C GLY A 96 -6.68 4.65 -2.00
N LEU A 97 -7.89 5.11 -1.69
CA LEU A 97 -8.60 4.74 -0.48
C LEU A 97 -8.89 3.23 -0.43
N ALA A 98 -9.32 2.64 -1.55
CA ALA A 98 -9.60 1.21 -1.62
C ALA A 98 -8.35 0.36 -1.33
N VAL A 99 -7.21 0.70 -1.95
CA VAL A 99 -5.95 -0.03 -1.72
C VAL A 99 -5.45 0.18 -0.29
N SER A 100 -5.50 1.40 0.22
CA SER A 100 -5.08 1.71 1.60
C SER A 100 -5.91 0.96 2.64
N LEU A 101 -7.23 0.93 2.50
CA LEU A 101 -8.11 0.19 3.41
C LEU A 101 -7.88 -1.33 3.30
N LEU A 102 -7.73 -1.85 2.08
CA LEU A 102 -7.41 -3.25 1.86
C LEU A 102 -6.13 -3.65 2.60
N TYR A 103 -5.07 -2.84 2.49
CA TYR A 103 -3.80 -3.09 3.15
C TYR A 103 -3.90 -2.99 4.66
N ALA A 104 -4.58 -1.97 5.19
CA ALA A 104 -4.77 -1.79 6.61
C ALA A 104 -5.49 -2.99 7.24
N ILE A 105 -6.54 -3.49 6.60
CA ILE A 105 -7.32 -4.63 7.08
C ILE A 105 -6.54 -5.94 6.93
N LEU A 106 -5.99 -6.20 5.75
CA LEU A 106 -5.31 -7.47 5.47
C LEU A 106 -4.10 -7.68 6.38
N MET A 107 -3.39 -6.61 6.74
CA MET A 107 -2.20 -6.67 7.57
C MET A 107 -2.47 -6.48 9.05
N GLY A 108 -3.34 -5.53 9.40
CA GLY A 108 -3.70 -5.28 10.79
C GLY A 108 -4.62 -6.38 11.34
N GLY A 109 -5.58 -6.88 10.56
CA GLY A 109 -6.65 -7.75 11.05
C GLY A 109 -6.18 -9.00 11.79
N LEU A 110 -5.04 -9.60 11.37
CA LEU A 110 -4.48 -10.78 12.02
C LEU A 110 -3.98 -10.50 13.45
N LEU A 111 -3.61 -9.26 13.77
CA LEU A 111 -3.12 -8.84 15.09
C LEU A 111 -4.27 -8.56 16.09
N LEU A 112 -5.51 -8.55 15.62
CA LEU A 112 -6.69 -8.51 16.49
C LEU A 112 -6.99 -9.87 17.12
N LEU A 113 -6.50 -10.96 16.51
CA LEU A 113 -6.70 -12.29 17.05
C LEU A 113 -5.78 -12.51 18.26
N PRO A 114 -6.29 -13.07 19.36
CA PRO A 114 -5.46 -13.41 20.50
C PRO A 114 -4.34 -14.36 20.08
N ASN A 115 -3.10 -14.01 20.45
CA ASN A 115 -1.92 -14.80 20.15
C ASN A 115 -1.24 -15.22 21.46
N PRO A 116 -1.09 -16.53 21.74
CA PRO A 116 -0.39 -17.03 22.94
C PRO A 116 1.05 -16.51 23.09
N TYR A 117 1.69 -16.12 21.98
CA TYR A 117 3.07 -15.68 21.94
C TYR A 117 3.24 -14.16 22.05
N MET A 118 2.16 -13.37 21.96
CA MET A 118 2.23 -11.91 21.95
C MET A 118 1.29 -11.32 23.01
N PRO A 119 1.82 -10.61 24.04
CA PRO A 119 1.00 -9.93 25.02
C PRO A 119 0.01 -8.98 24.37
N GLU A 120 -1.18 -8.85 24.96
CA GLU A 120 -2.26 -8.05 24.39
C GLU A 120 -1.87 -6.59 24.13
N VAL A 121 -1.10 -5.98 25.03
CA VAL A 121 -0.59 -4.61 24.87
C VAL A 121 0.30 -4.50 23.62
N ILE A 122 1.20 -5.46 23.40
CA ILE A 122 2.06 -5.50 22.22
C ILE A 122 1.23 -5.74 20.96
N SER A 123 0.28 -6.66 20.99
CA SER A 123 -0.59 -6.95 19.84
C SER A 123 -1.41 -5.74 19.41
N ARG A 124 -1.97 -4.99 20.37
CA ARG A 124 -2.75 -3.78 20.10
C ARG A 124 -1.87 -2.63 19.61
N ALA A 125 -0.69 -2.43 20.20
CA ALA A 125 0.26 -1.41 19.74
C ALA A 125 0.74 -1.72 18.31
N HIS A 126 1.11 -2.99 18.05
CA HIS A 126 1.54 -3.44 16.74
C HIS A 126 0.40 -3.39 15.72
N PHE A 127 -0.84 -3.69 16.12
CA PHE A 127 -2.02 -3.53 15.27
C PHE A 127 -2.15 -2.09 14.76
N VAL A 128 -2.07 -1.09 15.65
CA VAL A 128 -2.18 0.33 15.28
C VAL A 128 -1.04 0.74 14.35
N GLU A 129 0.20 0.35 14.69
CA GLU A 129 1.38 0.60 13.86
C GLU A 129 1.22 0.00 12.45
N VAL A 130 0.90 -1.29 12.37
CA VAL A 130 0.81 -2.05 11.12
C VAL A 130 -0.38 -1.55 10.28
N ALA A 131 -1.53 -1.29 10.88
CA ALA A 131 -2.69 -0.78 10.14
C ALA A 131 -2.40 0.60 9.52
N LEU A 132 -1.84 1.53 10.30
CA LEU A 132 -1.58 2.90 9.83
C LEU A 132 -0.43 2.95 8.82
N SER A 133 0.66 2.21 9.06
CA SER A 133 1.81 2.16 8.14
C SER A 133 1.42 1.57 6.79
N ASN A 134 0.63 0.48 6.78
CA ASN A 134 0.20 -0.15 5.54
C ASN A 134 -0.91 0.65 4.83
N PHE A 135 -1.77 1.35 5.58
CA PHE A 135 -2.70 2.33 5.00
C PHE A 135 -1.96 3.41 4.22
N LEU A 136 -0.97 4.04 4.87
CA LEU A 136 -0.13 5.08 4.26
C LEU A 136 0.62 4.54 3.04
N TYR A 137 1.21 3.36 3.16
CA TYR A 137 1.92 2.73 2.06
C TYR A 137 1.01 2.43 0.86
N GLY A 138 -0.19 1.88 1.10
CA GLY A 138 -1.17 1.64 0.04
C GLY A 138 -1.52 2.90 -0.75
N TRP A 139 -1.59 4.04 -0.05
CA TRP A 139 -1.87 5.34 -0.65
C TRP A 139 -0.71 5.77 -1.56
N ILE A 140 0.51 5.65 -1.04
CA ILE A 140 1.73 6.00 -1.76
C ILE A 140 1.92 5.10 -2.99
N VAL A 141 1.61 3.79 -2.90
CA VAL A 141 1.68 2.88 -4.04
C VAL A 141 0.81 3.38 -5.19
N VAL A 142 -0.45 3.73 -4.90
CA VAL A 142 -1.37 4.23 -5.93
C VAL A 142 -0.88 5.56 -6.49
N TRP A 143 -0.41 6.45 -5.63
CA TRP A 143 0.11 7.76 -6.05
C TRP A 143 1.37 7.63 -6.94
N VAL A 144 2.39 6.90 -6.51
CA VAL A 144 3.65 6.69 -7.25
C VAL A 144 3.39 5.98 -8.59
N MET A 145 2.52 4.96 -8.59
CA MET A 145 2.17 4.25 -9.83
C MET A 145 1.49 5.16 -10.85
N ASN A 146 0.75 6.17 -10.40
CA ASN A 146 0.10 7.17 -11.25
C ASN A 146 0.92 8.45 -11.45
N LEU A 147 2.10 8.57 -10.86
CA LEU A 147 2.98 9.73 -11.06
C LEU A 147 3.41 9.83 -12.52
N GLY A 148 3.31 11.04 -13.10
CA GLY A 148 3.59 11.31 -14.51
C GLY A 148 2.43 11.02 -15.46
N ARG A 149 1.28 10.58 -14.94
CA ARG A 149 0.06 10.39 -15.74
C ARG A 149 -0.54 11.76 -16.04
N ARG A 150 -0.65 12.11 -17.34
CA ARG A 150 -1.40 13.30 -17.73
C ARG A 150 -2.89 13.02 -17.45
N PRO A 151 -3.58 13.87 -16.68
CA PRO A 151 -5.02 13.73 -16.55
C PRO A 151 -5.62 13.81 -17.95
N GLU A 152 -6.35 12.78 -18.36
CA GLU A 152 -7.21 12.91 -19.54
C GLU A 152 -8.15 14.10 -19.26
N PRO A 153 -8.22 15.10 -20.15
CA PRO A 153 -9.15 16.20 -19.96
C PRO A 153 -10.54 15.60 -19.80
N MET A 154 -11.27 16.02 -18.78
CA MET A 154 -12.67 15.67 -18.59
C MET A 154 -13.39 15.92 -19.91
N ARG A 155 -13.71 14.85 -20.66
CA ARG A 155 -14.68 14.95 -21.74
C ARG A 155 -16.02 15.17 -21.05
N ILE A 156 -16.42 16.43 -20.95
CA ILE A 156 -17.79 16.80 -20.60
C ILE A 156 -18.65 16.30 -21.77
N THR A 157 -19.08 15.04 -21.70
CA THR A 157 -20.05 14.47 -22.63
C THR A 157 -21.44 14.97 -22.25
N GLY A 158 -21.99 15.88 -23.06
CA GLY A 158 -23.41 16.27 -23.07
C GLY A 158 -23.69 17.49 -22.19
N TYR A 159 -24.42 18.52 -22.64
CA TYR A 159 -25.64 18.45 -23.43
C TYR A 159 -25.65 19.48 -24.58
N ARG A 160 -25.93 19.02 -25.81
CA ARG A 160 -26.57 19.82 -26.86
C ARG A 160 -27.93 19.21 -27.11
N TYR A 161 -28.98 19.88 -26.65
CA TYR A 161 -30.30 19.86 -27.29
C TYR A 161 -30.44 21.18 -28.04
#